data_AF-A0A559NTQ0-F1
#
_entry.id   AF-A0A559NTQ0-F1
#
_cell.length_a   1.000
_cell.length_b   1.000
_cell.length_c   1.000
_cell.angle_alpha   90.00
_cell.angle_beta   90.00
_cell.angle_gamma   90.00
#
_symmetry.space_group_name_H-M   'P 1'
#
loop_
_entity.id
_entity.type
_entity.pdbx_description
1 polymer ?
#
loop_
_entity_poly.entity_id
_entity_poly.type
_entity_poly.pdbx_seq_one_letter_code
_entity_poly.pdbx_strand_id
1 'polypeptide(L)'
;MRINVNNSTELLQLTKEQKLLGQLQKQIKKDFISANVPLQIPTDVELKAYVSIIMEKVYVLLMERFPDYLNLLYVIDVPERDFKHIKITDTVEVAAQVTFLILKREYQKVWYKNTYQ
;
A
#
# COMPACT_ATOMS: atom_id res chain seq x y z
N MET A 1 3.65 6.46 -15.36
CA MET A 1 5.01 6.54 -14.74
C MET A 1 5.61 5.14 -14.69
N ARG A 2 6.87 4.94 -15.10
CA ARG A 2 7.59 3.68 -14.84
C ARG A 2 8.45 3.88 -13.59
N ILE A 3 8.26 3.03 -12.58
CA ILE A 3 9.01 3.04 -11.33
C ILE A 3 9.76 1.70 -11.28
N ASN A 4 11.09 1.74 -11.20
CA ASN A 4 11.92 0.54 -11.13
C ASN A 4 12.23 0.22 -9.66
N VAL A 5 11.21 -0.26 -8.94
CA VAL A 5 11.35 -0.79 -7.57
C VAL A 5 10.69 -2.15 -7.51
N ASN A 6 11.29 -3.07 -6.77
CA ASN A 6 10.90 -4.47 -6.73
C ASN A 6 10.08 -4.83 -5.49
N ASN A 7 10.08 -3.98 -4.46
CA ASN A 7 9.36 -4.23 -3.20
C ASN A 7 8.94 -2.93 -2.49
N SER A 8 8.13 -3.10 -1.44
CA SER A 8 7.58 -2.01 -0.62
C SER A 8 8.65 -1.15 0.04
N THR A 9 9.76 -1.75 0.49
CA THR A 9 10.84 -1.04 1.17
C THR A 9 11.59 -0.12 0.21
N GLU A 10 11.95 -0.62 -0.97
CA GLU A 10 12.58 0.18 -2.04
C GLU A 10 11.67 1.34 -2.47
N LEU A 11 10.37 1.10 -2.58
CA LEU A 11 9.40 2.15 -2.90
C LEU A 11 9.35 3.25 -1.84
N LEU A 12 9.31 2.89 -0.55
CA LEU A 12 9.31 3.88 0.52
C LEU A 12 10.62 4.65 0.60
N GLN A 13 11.75 3.99 0.35
CA GLN A 13 13.06 4.64 0.29
C GLN A 13 13.11 5.67 -0.85
N LEU A 14 12.68 5.29 -2.05
CA LEU A 14 12.54 6.21 -3.19
C LEU A 14 11.60 7.39 -2.86
N THR A 15 10.48 7.11 -2.20
CA THR A 15 9.49 8.13 -1.82
C THR A 15 10.09 9.12 -0.81
N LYS A 16 10.92 8.63 0.11
CA LYS A 16 11.65 9.45 1.09
C LYS A 16 12.67 10.35 0.39
N GLU A 17 13.44 9.81 -0.55
CA GLU A 17 14.42 10.57 -1.36
C GLU A 17 13.74 11.69 -2.18
N GLN A 18 12.54 11.44 -2.68
CA GLN A 18 11.72 12.45 -3.37
C GLN A 18 10.98 13.42 -2.43
N LYS A 19 11.18 13.31 -1.11
CA LYS A 19 10.49 14.12 -0.08
C LYS A 19 8.96 14.01 -0.10
N LEU A 20 8.43 12.89 -0.61
CA LEU A 20 6.99 12.62 -0.73
C LEU A 20 6.45 11.75 0.40
N LEU A 21 7.30 11.24 1.29
CA LEU A 21 6.92 10.22 2.29
C LEU A 21 5.74 10.66 3.17
N GLY A 22 5.77 11.89 3.70
CA GLY A 22 4.68 12.39 4.53
C GLY A 22 3.35 12.52 3.77
N GLN A 23 3.39 12.82 2.47
CA GLN A 23 2.19 12.87 1.63
C GLN A 23 1.65 11.47 1.34
N LEU A 24 2.54 10.51 1.08
CA LEU A 24 2.19 9.10 0.91
C LEU A 24 1.53 8.54 2.16
N GLN A 25 2.10 8.78 3.34
CA GLN A 25 1.53 8.32 4.62
C GLN A 25 0.14 8.91 4.88
N LYS A 26 -0.06 10.20 4.60
CA LYS A 26 -1.38 10.86 4.70
C LYS A 26 -2.39 10.24 3.74
N GLN A 27 -1.96 10.00 2.51
CA GLN A 27 -2.82 9.45 1.46
C GLN A 27 -3.22 8.00 1.80
N ILE A 28 -2.29 7.15 2.24
CA ILE A 28 -2.59 5.79 2.72
C ILE A 28 -3.58 5.83 3.87
N LYS A 29 -3.33 6.64 4.90
CA LYS A 29 -4.23 6.75 6.06
C LYS A 29 -5.64 7.14 5.63
N LYS A 30 -5.76 8.11 4.72
CA LYS A 30 -7.05 8.57 4.18
C LYS A 30 -7.81 7.44 3.48
N ASP A 31 -7.15 6.69 2.60
CA ASP A 31 -7.82 5.69 1.79
C ASP A 31 -8.20 4.45 2.63
N PHE A 32 -7.37 4.05 3.61
CA PHE A 32 -7.75 3.01 4.59
C PHE A 32 -8.92 3.42 5.49
N ILE A 33 -9.02 4.69 5.90
CA ILE A 33 -10.19 5.21 6.61
C ILE A 33 -11.43 5.16 5.70
N SER A 34 -11.29 5.57 4.43
CA SER A 34 -12.37 5.57 3.45
C SER A 34 -12.89 4.16 3.16
N ALA A 35 -12.02 3.16 3.24
CA ALA A 35 -12.36 1.74 3.13
C ALA A 35 -12.91 1.12 4.43
N ASN A 36 -13.13 1.91 5.49
CA ASN A 36 -13.58 1.46 6.81
C ASN A 36 -12.64 0.46 7.51
N VAL A 37 -11.34 0.53 7.23
CA VAL A 37 -10.29 -0.34 7.79
C VAL A 37 -9.11 0.49 8.32
N PRO A 38 -9.32 1.40 9.29
CA PRO A 38 -8.29 2.34 9.71
C PRO A 38 -7.00 1.63 10.15
N LEU A 39 -5.88 2.24 9.78
CA LEU A 39 -4.54 1.85 10.19
C LEU A 39 -4.13 2.60 11.46
N GLN A 40 -3.62 1.86 12.44
CA GLN A 40 -3.03 2.43 13.64
C GLN A 40 -1.52 2.38 13.50
N ILE A 41 -0.94 3.46 12.95
CA ILE A 41 0.49 3.58 12.73
C ILE A 41 1.05 4.64 13.68
N PRO A 42 2.04 4.31 14.52
CA PRO A 42 2.74 5.30 15.35
C PRO A 42 3.40 6.38 14.49
N THR A 43 3.44 7.61 15.00
CA THR A 43 3.93 8.78 14.24
C THR A 43 5.41 8.68 13.87
N ASP A 44 6.22 7.99 14.68
CA ASP A 44 7.68 7.94 14.53
C ASP A 44 8.19 6.50 14.33
N VAL A 45 7.59 5.82 13.35
CA VAL A 45 7.90 4.42 13.02
C VAL A 45 8.93 4.32 11.89
N GLU A 46 9.85 3.36 11.99
CA GLU A 46 10.78 3.05 10.92
C GLU A 46 10.06 2.57 9.64
N LEU A 47 10.64 2.82 8.46
CA LEU A 47 10.04 2.44 7.17
C LEU A 47 9.69 0.96 7.08
N LYS A 48 10.56 0.08 7.59
CA LYS A 48 10.32 -1.36 7.59
C LYS A 48 9.11 -1.73 8.44
N ALA A 49 9.02 -1.16 9.65
CA ALA A 49 7.89 -1.38 10.54
C ALA A 49 6.59 -0.77 9.98
N TYR A 50 6.67 0.37 9.28
CA TYR A 50 5.53 0.94 8.54
C TYR A 50 4.97 -0.03 7.50
N VAL A 51 5.84 -0.67 6.70
CA VAL A 51 5.43 -1.70 5.73
C VAL A 51 4.83 -2.91 6.45
N SER A 52 5.45 -3.39 7.53
CA SER A 52 4.98 -4.54 8.29
C SER A 52 3.58 -4.34 8.85
N ILE A 53 3.26 -3.16 9.40
CA ILE A 53 1.91 -2.86 9.93
C ILE A 53 0.85 -2.93 8.82
N ILE A 54 1.15 -2.41 7.63
CA ILE A 54 0.22 -2.46 6.50
C ILE A 54 0.06 -3.91 6.02
N MET A 55 1.16 -4.65 5.93
CA MET A 55 1.14 -6.05 5.51
C MET A 55 0.35 -6.92 6.47
N GLU A 56 0.53 -6.75 7.78
CA GLU A 56 -0.25 -7.44 8.80
C GLU A 56 -1.74 -7.09 8.68
N LYS A 57 -2.07 -5.81 8.49
CA LYS A 57 -3.45 -5.39 8.25
C LYS A 57 -4.03 -6.08 7.02
N VAL A 58 -3.32 -6.10 5.90
CA VAL A 58 -3.76 -6.75 4.65
C VAL A 58 -3.91 -8.26 4.85
N TYR A 59 -3.00 -8.90 5.58
CA TYR A 59 -3.08 -10.32 5.92
C TYR A 59 -4.35 -10.64 6.72
N VAL A 60 -4.65 -9.87 7.77
CA VAL A 60 -5.88 -10.03 8.55
C VAL A 60 -7.12 -9.81 7.69
N LEU A 61 -7.12 -8.80 6.83
CA LEU A 61 -8.24 -8.57 5.92
C LEU A 61 -8.42 -9.72 4.92
N LEU A 62 -7.34 -10.30 4.40
CA LEU A 62 -7.39 -11.46 3.52
C LEU A 62 -7.96 -12.70 4.22
N MET A 63 -7.53 -12.98 5.45
CA MET A 63 -7.88 -14.21 6.17
C MET A 63 -9.22 -14.15 6.88
N GLU A 64 -9.56 -13.00 7.48
CA GLU A 64 -10.68 -12.89 8.42
C GLU A 64 -11.79 -11.96 7.92
N ARG A 65 -11.48 -11.02 6.99
CA ARG A 65 -12.39 -9.94 6.58
C ARG A 65 -12.35 -9.69 5.07
N PHE A 66 -12.50 -10.76 4.29
CA PHE A 66 -12.35 -10.70 2.83
C PHE A 66 -13.24 -9.65 2.12
N PRO A 67 -14.50 -9.39 2.53
CA PRO A 67 -15.28 -8.29 1.95
C PRO A 67 -14.65 -6.91 2.16
N ASP A 68 -14.07 -6.65 3.33
CA ASP A 68 -13.38 -5.39 3.64
C ASP A 68 -12.06 -5.27 2.87
N TYR A 69 -11.38 -6.40 2.63
CA TYR A 69 -10.23 -6.47 1.74
C TYR A 69 -10.60 -6.02 0.31
N LEU A 70 -11.68 -6.57 -0.27
CA LEU A 70 -12.13 -6.16 -1.61
C LEU A 70 -12.51 -4.68 -1.65
N ASN A 71 -13.19 -4.19 -0.61
CA ASN A 71 -13.53 -2.77 -0.49
C ASN A 71 -12.28 -1.88 -0.44
N LEU A 72 -11.24 -2.28 0.31
CA LEU A 72 -9.97 -1.58 0.36
C LEU A 72 -9.32 -1.45 -1.02
N LEU A 73 -9.26 -2.54 -1.77
CA LEU A 73 -8.68 -2.54 -3.11
C LEU A 73 -9.44 -1.62 -4.08
N TYR A 74 -10.77 -1.63 -3.99
CA TYR A 74 -11.64 -0.77 -4.78
C TYR A 74 -11.40 0.72 -4.48
N VAL A 75 -11.39 1.10 -3.19
CA VAL A 75 -11.15 2.49 -2.76
C VAL A 75 -9.77 2.99 -3.19
N ILE A 76 -8.75 2.13 -3.09
CA ILE A 76 -7.37 2.45 -3.48
C ILE A 76 -7.20 2.48 -5.00
N ASP A 77 -8.13 1.90 -5.76
CA ASP A 77 -8.06 1.73 -7.20
C ASP A 77 -6.87 0.84 -7.62
N VAL A 78 -6.70 -0.30 -6.93
CA VAL A 78 -5.77 -1.35 -7.35
C VAL A 78 -6.45 -2.21 -8.42
N PRO A 79 -5.94 -2.25 -9.66
CA PRO A 79 -6.63 -2.95 -10.73
C PRO A 79 -6.47 -4.48 -10.58
N GLU A 80 -7.58 -5.21 -10.71
CA GLU A 80 -7.61 -6.69 -10.59
C GLU A 80 -6.62 -7.40 -11.51
N ARG A 81 -6.30 -6.81 -12.66
CA ARG A 81 -5.30 -7.36 -13.60
C ARG A 81 -3.92 -7.54 -12.95
N ASP A 82 -3.58 -6.70 -11.97
CA ASP A 82 -2.28 -6.77 -11.28
C ASP A 82 -2.23 -8.00 -10.34
N PHE A 83 -3.39 -8.58 -10.00
CA PHE A 83 -3.50 -9.83 -9.23
C PHE A 83 -3.31 -11.08 -10.08
N LYS A 84 -3.46 -10.99 -11.41
CA LYS A 84 -3.23 -12.14 -12.32
C LYS A 84 -1.80 -12.68 -12.26
N HIS A 85 -0.87 -11.86 -11.78
CA HIS A 85 0.54 -12.22 -11.64
C HIS A 85 0.94 -12.64 -10.22
N ILE A 86 0.00 -12.60 -9.26
CA ILE A 86 0.28 -13.07 -7.90
C ILE A 86 0.36 -14.58 -7.92
N LYS A 87 1.54 -15.10 -7.58
CA LYS A 87 1.71 -16.53 -7.33
C LYS A 87 1.01 -16.84 -6.01
N ILE A 88 -0.08 -17.60 -6.08
CA ILE A 88 -0.82 -18.05 -4.90
C ILE A 88 -0.07 -19.27 -4.35
N THR A 89 0.92 -19.00 -3.52
CA THR A 89 1.80 -20.00 -2.88
C THR A 89 1.53 -20.04 -1.38
N ASP A 90 1.58 -18.88 -0.71
CA ASP A 90 1.25 -18.68 0.71
C ASP A 90 0.56 -17.32 0.90
N THR A 91 -0.46 -17.25 1.76
CA THR A 91 -1.16 -16.00 2.12
C THR A 91 -0.22 -14.91 2.62
N VAL A 92 0.88 -15.27 3.31
CA VAL A 92 1.89 -14.28 3.73
C VAL A 92 2.53 -13.61 2.53
N GLU A 93 2.91 -14.38 1.50
CA GLU A 93 3.47 -13.84 0.26
C GLU A 93 2.44 -13.03 -0.53
N VAL A 94 1.18 -13.46 -0.54
CA VAL A 94 0.08 -12.69 -1.14
C VAL A 94 -0.06 -11.34 -0.42
N ALA A 95 -0.11 -11.32 0.91
CA ALA A 95 -0.22 -10.08 1.68
C ALA A 95 0.95 -9.13 1.39
N ALA A 96 2.17 -9.65 1.27
CA ALA A 96 3.35 -8.85 0.90
C ALA A 96 3.22 -8.24 -0.51
N GLN A 97 2.82 -9.03 -1.50
CA GLN A 97 2.62 -8.58 -2.88
C GLN A 97 1.51 -7.52 -2.99
N VAL A 98 0.39 -7.74 -2.32
CA VAL A 98 -0.73 -6.78 -2.31
C VAL A 98 -0.34 -5.49 -1.59
N THR A 99 0.40 -5.58 -0.48
CA THR A 99 0.93 -4.40 0.22
C THR A 99 1.77 -3.55 -0.71
N PHE A 100 2.63 -4.18 -1.51
CA PHE A 100 3.41 -3.46 -2.51
C PHE A 100 2.53 -2.77 -3.56
N LEU A 101 1.51 -3.45 -4.08
CA LEU A 101 0.58 -2.87 -5.06
C LEU A 101 -0.17 -1.66 -4.50
N ILE A 102 -0.66 -1.76 -3.26
CA ILE A 102 -1.30 -0.66 -2.54
C ILE A 102 -0.36 0.54 -2.44
N LEU A 103 0.84 0.33 -1.90
CA LEU A 103 1.82 1.40 -1.72
C LEU A 103 2.20 2.05 -3.06
N LYS A 104 2.38 1.23 -4.10
CA LYS A 104 2.71 1.70 -5.45
C LYS A 104 1.59 2.56 -6.03
N ARG A 105 0.32 2.16 -5.84
CA ARG A 105 -0.83 2.92 -6.32
C ARG A 105 -0.96 4.26 -5.60
N GLU A 106 -0.81 4.27 -4.28
CA GLU A 106 -0.86 5.50 -3.49
C GLU A 106 0.30 6.44 -3.81
N TYR A 107 1.50 5.90 -4.00
CA TYR A 107 2.66 6.67 -4.44
C TYR A 107 2.39 7.32 -5.80
N GLN A 108 1.83 6.59 -6.77
CA GLN A 108 1.48 7.17 -8.07
C GLN A 108 0.52 8.35 -7.92
N LYS A 109 -0.54 8.23 -7.10
CA LYS A 109 -1.48 9.33 -6.84
C LYS A 109 -0.75 10.55 -6.30
N VAL A 110 0.10 10.38 -5.29
CA VAL A 110 0.89 11.46 -4.68
C VAL A 110 1.87 12.08 -5.68
N TRP A 111 2.58 11.25 -6.45
CA TRP A 111 3.53 11.72 -7.45
C TRP A 111 2.85 12.55 -8.55
N TYR A 112 1.73 12.07 -9.10
CA TYR A 112 0.96 12.82 -10.10
C TYR A 112 0.48 14.16 -9.53
N LYS A 113 0.00 14.15 -8.28
CA LYS A 113 -0.42 15.35 -7.56
C LYS A 113 0.71 16.36 -7.36
N ASN A 114 1.96 15.94 -7.19
CA ASN A 114 3.09 16.86 -7.01
C ASN A 114 3.75 17.28 -8.34
N THR A 115 3.50 16.55 -9.42
CA THR A 115 4.15 16.79 -10.73
C THR A 115 3.29 17.65 -11.66
N TYR A 116 1.96 17.53 -11.57
CA TYR A 116 1.02 18.18 -12.49
C TYR A 116 0.00 19.10 -11.81
N GLN A 117 0.14 19.33 -10.51
CA GLN A 117 -0.71 20.27 -9.75
C GLN A 117 0.07 21.53 -9.39
#